data_AF-A0A813IPZ0-F1
#
_entry.id   AF-A0A813IPZ0-F1
#
_cell.length_a   1.000
_cell.length_b   1.000
_cell.length_c   1.000
_cell.angle_alpha   90.00
_cell.angle_beta   90.00
_cell.angle_gamma   90.00
#
_symmetry.space_group_name_H-M   'P 1'
#
loop_
_entity.id
_entity.type
_entity.pdbx_description
1 polymer ?
#
loop_
_entity_poly.entity_id
_entity_poly.type
_entity_poly.pdbx_seq_one_letter_code
_entity_poly.pdbx_strand_id
1 'polypeptide(L)'
;MAQQVLATLILALCLSWASAAFNCSLYASTCSGTTGYTAYSSCSDTVAANLGGMACRIYHLGVAAMAGNATEHCPHAAQDATGPCATEVLKSFDCSLYASTCSGTTGYTAYSGCSDTVAANPLGMACRTYHLGVAAMAGNAAEHCPPCRTRSHGLLRYRSS
;
A
#
# COMPACT_ATOMS: atom_id res chain seq x y z
N MET A 1 -0.96 -44.01 -22.67
CA MET A 1 -0.12 -42.93 -22.13
C MET A 1 -0.70 -41.53 -22.38
N ALA A 2 -2.04 -41.34 -22.36
CA ALA A 2 -2.67 -40.06 -22.69
C ALA A 2 -3.38 -39.38 -21.49
N GLN A 3 -3.51 -40.07 -20.35
CA GLN A 3 -4.33 -39.61 -19.22
C GLN A 3 -3.57 -38.79 -18.17
N GLN A 4 -2.23 -38.67 -18.27
CA GLN A 4 -1.41 -37.95 -17.28
C GLN A 4 -0.98 -36.55 -17.74
N VAL A 5 -1.27 -36.17 -19.00
CA VAL A 5 -0.90 -34.84 -19.53
C VAL A 5 -2.01 -33.80 -19.30
N LEU A 6 -3.27 -34.24 -19.11
CA LEU A 6 -4.41 -33.35 -18.90
C LEU A 6 -4.50 -32.78 -17.47
N ALA A 7 -3.99 -33.51 -16.47
CA ALA A 7 -4.09 -33.09 -15.07
C ALA A 7 -3.09 -31.96 -14.70
N THR A 8 -1.96 -31.86 -15.40
CA THR A 8 -0.97 -30.79 -15.20
C THR A 8 -1.36 -29.48 -15.89
N LEU A 9 -2.21 -29.51 -16.92
CA LEU A 9 -2.73 -28.30 -17.56
C LEU A 9 -3.81 -27.61 -16.69
N ILE A 10 -4.64 -28.37 -15.98
CA ILE A 10 -5.76 -27.80 -15.18
C ILE A 10 -5.24 -27.16 -13.88
N LEU A 11 -4.17 -27.69 -13.28
CA LEU A 11 -3.58 -27.11 -12.07
C LEU A 11 -2.83 -25.78 -12.34
N ALA A 12 -2.45 -25.51 -13.59
CA ALA A 12 -1.79 -24.27 -14.00
C ALA A 12 -2.78 -23.11 -14.28
N LEU A 13 -4.06 -23.40 -14.58
CA LEU A 13 -5.09 -22.37 -14.77
C LEU A 13 -5.67 -21.81 -13.46
N CYS A 14 -5.42 -22.47 -12.32
CA CYS A 14 -5.91 -22.01 -11.01
C CYS A 14 -4.90 -21.13 -10.24
N LEU A 15 -3.69 -20.90 -10.77
CA LEU A 15 -2.58 -20.26 -10.04
C LEU A 15 -2.22 -18.83 -10.48
N SER A 16 -3.01 -18.21 -11.36
CA SER A 16 -2.68 -16.90 -11.95
C SER A 16 -3.69 -15.79 -11.67
N TRP A 17 -4.42 -15.91 -10.57
CA TRP A 17 -5.02 -14.74 -9.91
C TRP A 17 -4.08 -14.22 -8.83
N ALA A 18 -2.81 -14.03 -9.19
CA ALA A 18 -2.00 -13.08 -8.44
C ALA A 18 -2.60 -11.71 -8.75
N SER A 19 -3.40 -11.17 -7.84
CA SER A 19 -3.89 -9.78 -7.91
C SER A 19 -2.71 -8.88 -8.24
N ALA A 20 -2.64 -8.37 -9.47
CA ALA A 20 -1.50 -7.58 -9.91
C ALA A 20 -1.35 -6.39 -8.96
N ALA A 21 -0.19 -6.22 -8.34
CA ALA A 21 0.05 -5.06 -7.47
C ALA A 21 -0.02 -3.78 -8.31
N PHE A 22 -0.49 -2.68 -7.71
CA PHE A 22 -0.52 -1.38 -8.37
C PHE A 22 0.92 -0.95 -8.73
N ASN A 23 1.15 -0.64 -10.01
CA ASN A 23 2.49 -0.38 -10.53
C ASN A 23 2.80 1.13 -10.50
N CYS A 24 3.58 1.54 -9.51
CA CYS A 24 3.99 2.93 -9.30
C CYS A 24 4.71 3.56 -10.49
N SER A 25 5.64 2.81 -11.10
CA SER A 25 6.41 3.29 -12.25
C SER A 25 5.52 3.48 -13.47
N LEU A 26 4.60 2.54 -13.71
CA LEU A 26 3.62 2.63 -14.79
C LEU A 26 2.69 3.83 -14.59
N TYR A 27 2.20 4.07 -13.37
CA TYR A 27 1.37 5.24 -13.09
C TYR A 27 2.11 6.55 -13.40
N ALA A 28 3.35 6.67 -12.94
CA ALA A 28 4.16 7.87 -13.19
C ALA A 28 4.43 8.07 -14.70
N SER A 29 4.82 7.03 -15.43
CA SER A 29 5.10 7.14 -16.86
C SER A 29 3.86 7.41 -17.71
N THR A 30 2.74 6.78 -17.37
CA THR A 30 1.49 6.87 -18.14
C THR A 30 0.74 8.17 -17.88
N CYS A 31 0.70 8.62 -16.62
CA CYS A 31 -0.21 9.69 -16.21
C CYS A 31 0.43 11.07 -16.04
N SER A 32 1.77 11.18 -16.00
CA SER A 32 2.47 12.45 -15.74
C SER A 32 2.16 13.58 -16.73
N GLY A 33 1.68 13.25 -17.94
CA GLY A 33 1.26 14.22 -18.95
C GLY A 33 -0.24 14.58 -18.93
N THR A 34 -1.04 13.98 -18.04
CA THR A 34 -2.49 14.22 -17.97
C THR A 34 -2.83 15.39 -17.06
N THR A 35 -3.86 16.15 -17.40
CA THR A 35 -4.41 17.21 -16.54
C THR A 35 -4.87 16.60 -15.21
N GLY A 36 -4.48 17.22 -14.09
CA GLY A 36 -4.84 16.73 -12.75
C GLY A 36 -3.94 15.60 -12.23
N TYR A 37 -2.88 15.24 -12.96
CA TYR A 37 -1.88 14.31 -12.45
C TYR A 37 -1.30 14.79 -11.13
N THR A 38 -1.33 13.88 -10.14
CA THR A 38 -0.61 14.03 -8.88
C THR A 38 0.16 12.75 -8.66
N ALA A 39 1.48 12.86 -8.53
CA ALA A 39 2.31 11.71 -8.21
C ALA A 39 1.87 11.10 -6.87
N TYR A 40 1.86 9.77 -6.78
CA TYR A 40 1.74 9.12 -5.48
C TYR A 40 2.94 9.50 -4.65
N SER A 41 2.67 10.14 -3.53
CA SER A 41 3.69 10.74 -2.70
C SER A 41 4.67 9.73 -2.09
N SER A 42 4.17 8.53 -1.74
CA SER A 42 4.93 7.38 -1.25
C SER A 42 4.32 6.10 -1.82
N CYS A 43 4.39 5.93 -3.13
CA CYS A 43 3.61 4.90 -3.83
C CYS A 43 3.81 3.47 -3.30
N SER A 44 5.05 3.05 -3.04
CA SER A 44 5.35 1.72 -2.49
C SER A 44 4.62 1.45 -1.17
N ASP A 45 4.62 2.44 -0.29
CA ASP A 45 4.04 2.32 1.05
C ASP A 45 2.52 2.33 0.99
N THR A 46 1.95 3.15 0.10
CA THR A 46 0.51 3.16 -0.18
C THR A 46 0.06 1.79 -0.68
N VAL A 47 0.79 1.18 -1.62
CA VAL A 47 0.48 -0.17 -2.12
C VAL A 47 0.59 -1.22 -1.02
N ALA A 48 1.63 -1.13 -0.19
CA ALA A 48 1.82 -2.06 0.93
C ALA A 48 0.72 -1.95 2.01
N ALA A 49 0.25 -0.74 2.32
CA ALA A 49 -0.87 -0.53 3.26
C ALA A 49 -2.21 -1.02 2.69
N ASN A 50 -2.35 -1.01 1.36
CA ASN A 50 -3.58 -1.33 0.63
C ASN A 50 -3.51 -2.64 -0.16
N LEU A 51 -2.74 -3.62 0.34
CA LEU A 51 -2.72 -4.97 -0.22
C LEU A 51 -4.16 -5.51 -0.31
N GLY A 52 -4.59 -5.82 -1.53
CA GLY A 52 -5.95 -6.29 -1.83
C GLY A 52 -7.05 -5.22 -1.93
N GLY A 53 -6.73 -3.92 -1.77
CA GLY A 53 -7.70 -2.82 -1.72
C GLY A 53 -7.59 -1.76 -2.84
N MET A 54 -6.88 -2.06 -3.92
CA MET A 54 -6.64 -1.13 -5.05
C MET A 54 -7.10 -1.69 -6.41
N ALA A 55 -8.04 -2.64 -6.43
CA ALA A 55 -8.38 -3.39 -7.64
C ALA A 55 -8.91 -2.50 -8.78
N CYS A 56 -9.79 -1.54 -8.48
CA CYS A 56 -10.30 -0.54 -9.42
C CYS A 56 -9.16 0.32 -9.96
N ARG A 57 -8.29 0.83 -9.07
CA ARG A 57 -7.13 1.65 -9.45
C ARG A 57 -6.13 0.87 -10.33
N ILE A 58 -5.88 -0.40 -10.01
CA ILE A 58 -5.05 -1.31 -10.82
C ILE A 58 -5.65 -1.48 -12.21
N TYR A 59 -6.95 -1.76 -12.29
CA TYR A 59 -7.65 -1.92 -13.57
C TYR A 59 -7.54 -0.66 -14.42
N HIS A 60 -7.89 0.51 -13.87
CA HIS A 60 -7.87 1.76 -14.62
C HIS A 60 -6.46 2.20 -15.02
N LEU A 61 -5.44 1.90 -14.21
CA LEU A 61 -4.06 2.09 -14.62
C LEU A 61 -3.69 1.21 -15.83
N GLY A 62 -4.16 -0.05 -15.84
CA GLY A 62 -3.99 -0.95 -16.98
C GLY A 62 -4.61 -0.42 -18.27
N VAL A 63 -5.83 0.13 -18.19
CA VAL A 63 -6.51 0.74 -19.34
C VAL A 63 -5.82 2.04 -19.77
N ALA A 64 -5.41 2.88 -18.81
CA ALA A 64 -4.69 4.12 -19.09
C ALA A 64 -3.39 3.90 -19.88
N ALA A 65 -2.69 2.79 -19.63
CA ALA A 65 -1.45 2.42 -20.32
C ALA A 65 -1.66 2.04 -21.80
N MET A 66 -2.91 1.83 -22.23
CA MET A 66 -3.25 1.61 -23.64
C MET A 66 -3.24 2.95 -24.39
N ALA A 67 -2.80 2.96 -25.64
CA ALA A 67 -2.65 4.18 -26.43
C ALA A 67 -3.96 5.00 -26.50
N GLY A 68 -3.87 6.29 -26.19
CA GLY A 68 -5.01 7.23 -26.25
C GLY A 68 -5.92 7.27 -25.02
N ASN A 69 -5.70 6.41 -24.02
CA ASN A 69 -6.63 6.23 -22.90
C ASN A 69 -6.22 6.94 -21.60
N ALA A 70 -5.02 7.52 -21.54
CA ALA A 70 -4.46 8.10 -20.32
C ALA A 70 -5.37 9.18 -19.71
N THR A 71 -5.84 10.15 -20.51
CA THR A 71 -6.64 11.28 -20.02
C THR A 71 -7.92 10.86 -19.30
N GLU A 72 -8.61 9.84 -19.79
CA GLU A 72 -9.88 9.37 -19.22
C GLU A 72 -9.69 8.49 -17.99
N HIS A 73 -8.61 7.71 -17.93
CA HIS A 73 -8.46 6.67 -16.91
C HIS A 73 -7.45 6.99 -15.80
N CYS A 74 -6.49 7.89 -16.05
CA CYS A 74 -5.53 8.32 -15.03
C CYS A 74 -6.18 8.95 -13.77
N PRO A 75 -7.27 9.74 -13.85
CA PRO A 75 -7.96 10.26 -12.67
C PRO A 75 -8.50 9.17 -11.74
N HIS A 76 -8.84 7.98 -12.27
CA HIS A 76 -9.37 6.86 -11.48
C HIS A 76 -8.25 6.06 -10.81
N ALA A 77 -7.05 6.09 -11.37
CA ALA A 77 -5.86 5.47 -10.79
C ALA A 77 -5.13 6.37 -9.78
N ALA A 78 -5.43 7.68 -9.76
CA ALA A 78 -4.77 8.68 -8.92
C ALA A 78 -4.99 8.46 -7.42
N GLN A 79 -4.05 8.86 -6.57
CA GLN A 79 -4.12 8.67 -5.11
C GLN A 79 -5.45 9.18 -4.52
N ASP A 80 -5.81 10.42 -4.88
CA ASP A 80 -7.16 10.94 -4.72
C ASP A 80 -7.94 10.65 -6.01
N ALA A 81 -8.68 9.54 -6.03
CA ALA A 81 -9.33 9.06 -7.25
C ALA A 81 -10.68 9.72 -7.43
N THR A 82 -10.97 10.14 -8.66
CA THR A 82 -12.34 10.51 -9.06
C THR A 82 -13.16 9.25 -9.39
N GLY A 83 -14.48 9.39 -9.45
CA GLY A 83 -15.37 8.27 -9.81
C GLY A 83 -14.94 7.64 -11.13
N PRO A 84 -14.95 6.30 -11.27
CA PRO A 84 -15.64 5.33 -10.41
C PRO A 84 -14.83 4.81 -9.21
N CYS A 85 -13.52 5.02 -9.14
CA CYS A 85 -12.69 4.44 -8.06
C CYS A 85 -12.64 5.27 -6.77
N ALA A 86 -13.40 6.36 -6.67
CA ALA A 86 -13.46 7.20 -5.46
C ALA A 86 -13.91 6.41 -4.20
N THR A 87 -14.61 5.29 -4.37
CA THR A 87 -15.04 4.41 -3.28
C THR A 87 -13.92 3.49 -2.78
N GLU A 88 -12.83 3.31 -3.53
CA GLU A 88 -11.61 2.67 -3.04
C GLU A 88 -10.83 3.66 -2.17
N VAL A 89 -11.23 3.72 -0.89
CA VAL A 89 -10.54 4.55 0.10
C VAL A 89 -9.21 3.87 0.46
N LEU A 90 -8.11 4.53 0.12
CA LEU A 90 -6.78 4.09 0.56
C LEU A 90 -6.68 4.24 2.07
N LYS A 91 -6.21 3.18 2.76
CA LYS A 91 -6.02 3.19 4.21
C LYS A 91 -5.12 4.34 4.64
N SER A 92 -5.64 5.14 5.56
CA SER A 92 -4.89 6.12 6.32
C SER A 92 -4.41 5.52 7.65
N PHE A 93 -3.54 6.22 8.36
CA PHE A 93 -3.08 5.78 9.68
C PHE A 93 -4.20 5.90 10.70
N ASP A 94 -4.52 4.77 11.35
CA ASP A 94 -5.57 4.69 12.36
C ASP A 94 -4.99 4.96 13.77
N CYS A 95 -5.27 6.16 14.28
CA CYS A 95 -4.84 6.60 15.60
C CYS A 95 -5.36 5.72 16.75
N SER A 96 -6.58 5.20 16.63
CA SER A 96 -7.21 4.37 17.65
C SER A 96 -6.61 2.97 17.64
N LEU A 97 -6.38 2.41 16.44
CA LEU A 97 -5.68 1.14 16.28
C LEU A 97 -4.24 1.26 16.80
N TYR A 98 -3.54 2.38 16.56
CA TYR A 98 -2.21 2.61 17.11
C TYR A 98 -2.21 2.60 18.64
N ALA A 99 -3.10 3.37 19.27
CA ALA A 99 -3.17 3.42 20.72
C ALA A 99 -3.48 2.04 21.33
N SER A 100 -4.46 1.33 20.80
CA SER A 100 -4.87 0.01 21.29
C SER A 100 -3.82 -1.08 21.05
N THR A 101 -3.17 -1.08 19.89
CA THR A 101 -2.17 -2.09 19.50
C THR A 101 -0.83 -1.86 20.21
N CYS A 102 -0.42 -0.60 20.36
CA CYS A 102 0.96 -0.26 20.72
C CYS A 102 1.15 0.24 22.15
N SER A 103 0.08 0.57 22.90
CA SER A 103 0.18 1.12 24.26
C SER A 103 0.93 0.24 25.26
N GLY A 104 0.96 -1.07 25.05
CA GLY A 104 1.71 -2.03 25.88
C GLY A 104 3.18 -2.23 25.47
N THR A 105 3.66 -1.57 24.42
CA THR A 105 5.02 -1.76 23.89
C THR A 105 6.02 -0.79 24.49
N THR A 106 7.25 -1.26 24.72
CA THR A 106 8.34 -0.41 25.22
C THR A 106 8.65 0.71 24.23
N GLY A 107 8.63 1.96 24.70
CA GLY A 107 8.87 3.14 23.86
C GLY A 107 7.62 3.70 23.17
N TYR A 108 6.44 3.19 23.49
CA TYR A 108 5.19 3.81 23.09
C TYR A 108 5.11 5.27 23.56
N THR A 109 4.73 6.16 22.65
CA THR A 109 4.38 7.53 22.96
C THR A 109 3.01 7.79 22.36
N ALA A 110 2.05 8.18 23.19
CA ALA A 110 0.73 8.58 22.70
C ALA A 110 0.88 9.82 21.80
N TYR A 111 0.28 9.78 20.62
CA TYR A 111 0.15 10.97 19.78
C TYR A 111 -1.01 11.83 20.33
N SER A 112 -0.71 12.77 21.23
CA SER A 112 -1.70 13.67 21.83
C SER A 112 -2.47 14.51 20.81
N GLY A 113 -1.89 14.73 19.62
CA GLY A 113 -2.54 15.30 18.43
C GLY A 113 -2.41 14.36 17.24
N CYS A 114 -2.84 13.10 17.37
CA CYS A 114 -2.67 12.11 16.31
C CYS A 114 -3.31 12.52 14.99
N SER A 115 -4.54 13.04 15.03
CA SER A 115 -5.26 13.55 13.86
C SER A 115 -4.47 14.67 13.16
N ASP A 116 -3.96 15.63 13.93
CA ASP A 116 -3.15 16.74 13.40
C ASP A 116 -1.82 16.24 12.85
N THR A 117 -1.23 15.22 13.48
CA THR A 117 0.01 14.57 13.01
C THR A 117 -0.23 13.86 11.68
N VAL A 118 -1.33 13.12 11.55
CA VAL A 118 -1.74 12.47 10.29
C VAL A 118 -1.99 13.51 9.21
N ALA A 119 -2.71 14.59 9.53
CA ALA A 119 -3.01 15.67 8.61
C ALA A 119 -1.77 16.45 8.17
N ALA A 120 -0.81 16.67 9.07
CA ALA A 120 0.46 17.35 8.78
C ALA A 120 1.50 16.43 8.11
N ASN A 121 1.34 15.10 8.22
CA ASN A 121 2.29 14.11 7.70
C ASN A 121 1.61 13.03 6.84
N PRO A 122 0.81 13.39 5.82
CA PRO A 122 0.12 12.40 5.01
C PRO A 122 1.09 11.38 4.37
N LEU A 123 2.36 11.77 4.19
CA LEU A 123 3.44 10.97 3.61
C LEU A 123 4.14 10.07 4.63
N GLY A 124 4.42 10.62 5.81
CA GLY A 124 5.12 9.92 6.89
C GLY A 124 4.26 8.87 7.57
N MET A 125 2.95 8.94 7.34
CA MET A 125 2.00 7.99 7.90
C MET A 125 1.90 6.69 7.11
N ALA A 126 2.34 6.59 5.85
CA ALA A 126 2.20 5.36 5.07
C ALA A 126 3.05 4.18 5.62
N CYS A 127 4.34 4.42 5.93
CA CYS A 127 5.19 3.46 6.68
C CYS A 127 4.49 3.02 7.97
N ARG A 128 3.95 3.99 8.70
CA ARG A 128 3.30 3.77 9.99
C ARG A 128 1.99 3.01 9.84
N THR A 129 1.21 3.24 8.79
CA THR A 129 -0.03 2.51 8.48
C THR A 129 0.26 1.04 8.18
N TYR A 130 1.30 0.78 7.37
CA TYR A 130 1.74 -0.58 7.10
C TYR A 130 2.19 -1.29 8.39
N HIS A 131 3.12 -0.69 9.13
CA HIS A 131 3.65 -1.26 10.36
C HIS A 131 2.54 -1.47 11.40
N LEU A 132 1.61 -0.52 11.52
CA LEU A 132 0.45 -0.66 12.39
C LEU A 132 -0.46 -1.82 11.96
N GLY A 133 -0.70 -1.98 10.65
CA GLY A 133 -1.45 -3.10 10.11
C GLY A 133 -0.80 -4.45 10.44
N VAL A 134 0.55 -4.54 10.35
CA VAL A 134 1.28 -5.75 10.74
C VAL A 134 1.26 -5.96 12.26
N ALA A 135 1.43 -4.89 13.05
CA ALA A 135 1.41 -4.92 14.51
C ALA A 135 0.06 -5.40 15.08
N ALA A 136 -1.04 -5.04 14.40
CA ALA A 136 -2.39 -5.45 14.77
C ALA A 136 -2.66 -6.94 14.53
N MET A 137 -1.80 -7.65 13.78
CA MET A 137 -1.83 -9.10 13.68
C MET A 137 -1.21 -9.72 14.94
N ALA A 138 -1.81 -10.80 15.45
CA ALA A 138 -1.45 -11.41 16.73
C ALA A 138 0.07 -11.68 16.84
N GLY A 139 0.72 -11.07 17.84
CA GLY A 139 2.12 -11.30 18.20
C GLY A 139 3.14 -10.30 17.63
N ASN A 140 2.74 -9.38 16.74
CA ASN A 140 3.71 -8.54 16.01
C ASN A 140 3.92 -7.14 16.60
N ALA A 141 3.19 -6.77 17.66
CA ALA A 141 3.23 -5.42 18.21
C ALA A 141 4.64 -5.00 18.68
N ALA A 142 5.40 -5.88 19.34
CA ALA A 142 6.74 -5.56 19.84
C ALA A 142 7.75 -5.18 18.74
N GLU A 143 7.57 -5.69 17.53
CA GLU A 143 8.49 -5.49 16.40
C GLU A 143 8.05 -4.33 15.49
N HIS A 144 6.74 -4.07 15.41
CA HIS A 144 6.16 -3.15 14.44
C HIS A 144 5.56 -1.88 15.06
N CYS A 145 5.33 -1.81 16.37
CA CYS A 145 4.95 -0.59 17.07
C CYS A 145 6.08 0.40 17.40
N PRO A 146 7.36 -0.01 17.58
CA PRO A 146 8.44 0.96 17.73
C PRO A 146 8.45 1.94 16.55
N PRO A 147 8.90 3.20 16.74
CA PRO A 147 8.92 4.16 15.64
C PRO A 147 9.67 3.55 14.45
N CYS A 148 9.22 3.82 13.20
CA CYS A 148 9.96 3.49 11.96
C CYS A 148 11.36 4.09 12.09
N ARG A 149 12.28 3.42 12.79
CA ARG A 149 13.71 3.63 12.61
C ARG A 149 13.88 3.23 11.17
N THR A 150 14.42 4.14 10.37
CA THR A 150 14.89 3.89 9.02
C THR A 150 15.76 2.64 9.04
N ARG A 151 15.16 1.45 8.94
CA ARG A 151 15.86 0.21 8.64
C ARG A 151 16.16 0.33 7.16
N SER A 152 17.26 1.05 6.88
CA SER A 152 18.14 0.70 5.79
C SER A 152 18.18 -0.82 5.71
N HIS A 153 17.62 -1.36 4.63
CA HIS A 153 17.74 -2.77 4.31
C HIS A 153 19.24 -3.12 4.35
N GLY A 154 19.63 -3.86 5.39
CA GLY A 154 20.96 -4.46 5.56
C GLY A 154 22.15 -3.51 5.66
N LEU A 155 22.52 -3.10 6.89
CA LEU A 155 23.87 -3.34 7.42
C LEU A 155 23.95 -2.94 8.90
N LEU A 156 24.67 -3.78 9.65
CA LEU A 156 25.29 -3.55 10.95
C LEU A 156 24.39 -3.52 12.20
N ARG A 157 24.48 -4.67 12.89
CA ARG A 157 24.50 -4.81 14.35
C ARG A 157 24.94 -3.51 15.05
N TYR A 158 24.16 -3.04 16.02
CA TYR A 158 24.78 -2.45 17.20
C TYR A 158 24.00 -2.81 18.47
N ARG A 159 24.80 -3.22 19.44
CA ARG A 159 24.49 -3.90 20.69
C ARG A 159 23.72 -2.98 21.63
N SER A 160 22.87 -3.61 22.44
CA SER A 160 22.37 -3.10 23.71
C SER A 160 23.52 -2.56 24.56
N SER A 161 23.32 -1.38 25.14
CA SER A 161 23.98 -0.91 26.36
C SER A 161 22.90 -0.33 27.23
#